data_AF-A0AAD8CQT4-F1
#
_entry.id   AF-A0AAD8CQT4-F1
#
_cell.length_a   1.000
_cell.length_b   1.000
_cell.length_c   1.000
_cell.angle_alpha   90.00
_cell.angle_beta   90.00
_cell.angle_gamma   90.00
#
_symmetry.space_group_name_H-M   'P 1'
#
loop_
_entity.id
_entity.type
_entity.pdbx_description
1 polymer ?
#
loop_
_entity_poly.entity_id
_entity_poly.type
_entity_poly.pdbx_seq_one_letter_code
_entity_poly.pdbx_strand_id
1 'polypeptide(L)'
;SPGVYEKSRAVLIDELKRCEQLGLTMFNFQVGSTLHDITVEECLDRITDVINHADQHTTSHYRFLENMSCQGNTVGGKFSELRGIIDRVKDKSRIGVCLDTCHAFAAGHDLSTVGRVKKMLDEFDWTVGLQYLKAVHLNDSKGRGRCL
;
A
#
# COMPACT_ATOMS: atom_id res chain seq x y z
N SER A 1 8.49 -8.64 -15.20
CA SER A 1 9.52 -8.46 -16.25
C SER A 1 10.07 -7.02 -16.25
N PRO A 2 11.31 -6.79 -16.70
CA PRO A 2 11.94 -5.44 -16.69
C PRO A 2 11.14 -4.38 -17.44
N GLY A 3 10.52 -4.74 -18.57
CA GLY A 3 9.70 -3.82 -19.35
C GLY A 3 8.40 -3.37 -18.66
N VAL A 4 7.83 -4.18 -17.77
CA VAL A 4 6.64 -3.78 -16.99
C VAL A 4 7.04 -2.83 -15.86
N TYR A 5 8.15 -3.11 -15.17
CA TYR A 5 8.65 -2.28 -14.08
C TYR A 5 8.94 -0.83 -14.51
N GLU A 6 9.70 -0.64 -15.60
CA GLU A 6 10.00 0.71 -16.09
C GLU A 6 8.76 1.46 -16.58
N LYS A 7 7.80 0.75 -17.18
CA LYS A 7 6.51 1.34 -17.56
C LYS A 7 5.71 1.78 -16.33
N SER A 8 5.62 0.94 -15.30
CA SER A 8 4.93 1.30 -14.05
C SER A 8 5.56 2.52 -13.38
N ARG A 9 6.90 2.61 -13.39
CA ARG A 9 7.63 3.77 -12.87
C ARG A 9 7.31 5.05 -13.64
N ALA A 10 7.26 4.99 -14.96
CA ALA A 10 6.88 6.13 -15.79
C ALA A 10 5.41 6.54 -15.59
N VAL A 11 4.50 5.56 -15.54
CA VAL A 11 3.07 5.79 -15.32
C VAL A 11 2.80 6.43 -13.97
N LEU A 12 3.46 6.00 -12.89
CA LEU A 12 3.26 6.63 -11.58
C LEU A 12 3.60 8.13 -11.60
N ILE A 13 4.68 8.52 -12.28
CA ILE A 13 5.05 9.92 -12.41
C ILE A 13 4.00 10.68 -13.22
N ASP A 14 3.51 10.09 -14.31
CA ASP A 14 2.47 10.70 -15.13
C ASP A 14 1.17 10.90 -14.33
N GLU A 15 0.70 9.89 -13.61
CA GLU A 15 -0.48 9.97 -12.76
C GLU A 15 -0.36 11.04 -11.67
N LEU A 16 0.80 11.13 -11.01
CA LEU A 16 1.04 12.16 -10.00
C LEU A 16 1.09 13.57 -10.62
N LYS A 17 1.63 13.73 -11.83
CA LYS A 17 1.56 15.00 -12.57
C LYS A 17 0.15 15.37 -12.99
N ARG A 18 -0.68 14.37 -13.33
CA ARG A 18 -2.11 14.58 -13.60
C ARG A 18 -2.83 15.03 -12.34
N CYS A 19 -2.49 14.44 -11.18
CA CYS A 19 -3.00 14.89 -9.89
C CYS A 19 -2.60 16.35 -9.61
N GLU A 20 -1.34 16.75 -9.90
CA GLU A 20 -0.88 18.15 -9.82
C GLU A 20 -1.75 19.08 -10.69
N GLN A 21 -1.98 18.70 -11.95
CA GLN A 21 -2.78 19.49 -12.89
C GLN A 21 -4.25 19.64 -12.46
N LEU A 22 -4.78 18.63 -11.77
CA LEU A 22 -6.16 18.62 -11.27
C LEU A 22 -6.31 19.25 -9.87
N GLY A 23 -5.20 19.68 -9.25
CA GLY A 23 -5.21 20.19 -7.88
C GLY A 23 -5.55 19.14 -6.81
N LEU A 24 -5.37 17.86 -7.14
CA LEU A 24 -5.50 16.76 -6.17
C LEU A 24 -4.27 16.77 -5.26
N THR A 25 -4.41 16.20 -4.05
CA THR A 25 -3.33 16.19 -3.05
C THR A 25 -2.99 14.78 -2.57
N MET A 26 -3.77 13.79 -2.98
CA MET A 26 -3.68 12.41 -2.52
C MET A 26 -3.77 11.47 -3.72
N PHE A 27 -2.93 10.44 -3.72
CA PHE A 27 -2.91 9.39 -4.73
C PHE A 27 -2.80 8.03 -4.06
N ASN A 28 -3.79 7.17 -4.27
CA ASN A 28 -3.85 5.82 -3.71
C ASN A 28 -3.42 4.79 -4.75
N PHE A 29 -2.64 3.79 -4.34
CA PHE A 29 -2.28 2.67 -5.20
C PHE A 29 -2.05 1.38 -4.41
N GLN A 30 -2.26 0.28 -5.12
CA GLN A 30 -1.92 -1.05 -4.66
C GLN A 30 -0.41 -1.27 -4.77
N VAL A 31 0.22 -1.78 -3.71
CA VAL A 31 1.68 -1.75 -3.59
C VAL A 31 2.40 -2.62 -4.62
N GLY A 32 1.83 -3.77 -5.01
CA GLY A 32 2.37 -4.61 -6.07
C GLY A 32 2.32 -6.11 -5.80
N SER A 33 3.13 -6.87 -6.54
CA SER A 33 3.19 -8.33 -6.50
C SER A 33 4.58 -8.82 -6.86
N THR A 34 5.01 -9.94 -6.26
CA THR A 34 6.29 -10.56 -6.59
C THR A 34 6.28 -11.31 -7.93
N LEU A 35 5.08 -11.56 -8.47
CA LEU A 35 4.85 -12.34 -9.70
C LEU A 35 5.50 -13.75 -9.67
N HIS A 36 5.81 -14.30 -8.49
CA HIS A 36 6.66 -15.50 -8.30
C HIS A 36 8.12 -15.38 -8.80
N ASP A 37 8.53 -14.20 -9.29
CA ASP A 37 9.84 -14.00 -9.92
C ASP A 37 10.90 -13.49 -8.93
N ILE A 38 10.47 -12.90 -7.82
CA ILE A 38 11.34 -12.26 -6.81
C ILE A 38 10.85 -12.57 -5.39
N THR A 39 11.71 -12.33 -4.41
CA THR A 39 11.34 -12.36 -3.00
C THR A 39 10.45 -11.18 -2.61
N VAL A 40 9.75 -11.30 -1.48
CA VAL A 40 8.99 -10.16 -0.92
C VAL A 40 9.91 -8.98 -0.66
N GLU A 41 11.09 -9.22 -0.08
CA GLU A 41 12.07 -8.19 0.23
C GLU A 41 12.52 -7.40 -1.01
N GLU A 42 12.90 -8.10 -2.09
CA GLU A 42 13.23 -7.47 -3.37
C GLU A 42 12.04 -6.69 -3.97
N CYS A 43 10.81 -7.16 -3.71
CA CYS A 43 9.60 -6.45 -4.12
C CYS A 43 9.42 -5.15 -3.32
N LEU A 44 9.62 -5.17 -2.00
CA LEU A 44 9.58 -3.97 -1.16
C LEU A 44 10.63 -2.94 -1.62
N ASP A 45 11.84 -3.38 -1.94
CA ASP A 45 12.91 -2.51 -2.46
C ASP A 45 12.49 -1.86 -3.77
N ARG A 46 11.98 -2.65 -4.73
CA ARG A 46 11.49 -2.14 -6.02
C ARG A 46 10.34 -1.14 -5.88
N ILE A 47 9.36 -1.44 -5.02
CA ILE A 47 8.23 -0.54 -4.77
C ILE A 47 8.74 0.78 -4.20
N THR A 48 9.66 0.70 -3.25
CA THR A 48 10.24 1.88 -2.62
C THR A 48 11.07 2.70 -3.59
N ASP A 49 11.86 2.06 -4.46
CA ASP A 49 12.63 2.75 -5.50
C ASP A 49 11.73 3.53 -6.46
N VAL A 50 10.59 2.95 -6.86
CA VAL A 50 9.60 3.63 -7.69
C VAL A 50 9.01 4.85 -6.98
N ILE A 51 8.65 4.72 -5.70
CA ILE A 51 8.14 5.83 -4.88
C ILE A 51 9.22 6.92 -4.78
N ASN A 52 10.40 6.59 -4.28
CA ASN A 52 11.50 7.53 -4.09
C ASN A 52 11.91 8.24 -5.39
N HIS A 53 11.80 7.55 -6.53
CA HIS A 53 12.04 8.15 -7.83
C HIS A 53 10.92 9.13 -8.23
N ALA A 54 9.66 8.76 -8.03
CA ALA A 54 8.53 9.65 -8.30
C ALA A 54 8.57 10.91 -7.43
N ASP A 55 9.03 10.77 -6.19
CA ASP A 55 9.24 11.85 -5.22
C ASP A 55 10.24 12.91 -5.68
N GLN A 56 11.20 12.55 -6.52
CA GLN A 56 12.16 13.47 -7.12
C GLN A 56 11.57 14.29 -8.28
N HIS A 57 10.43 13.85 -8.82
CA HIS A 57 9.81 14.43 -10.01
C HIS A 57 8.46 15.10 -9.73
N THR A 58 8.02 15.08 -8.47
CA THR A 58 6.69 15.56 -8.03
C THR A 58 6.81 16.23 -6.68
N THR A 59 6.00 17.25 -6.41
CA THR A 59 6.26 18.14 -5.26
C THR A 59 5.33 17.93 -4.07
N SER A 60 4.05 17.57 -4.29
CA SER A 60 3.03 17.89 -3.27
C SER A 60 2.06 16.77 -2.90
N HIS A 61 2.26 15.54 -3.38
CA HIS A 61 1.25 14.49 -3.28
C HIS A 61 1.51 13.51 -2.13
N TYR A 62 0.49 13.30 -1.30
CA TYR A 62 0.47 12.18 -0.38
C TYR A 62 0.17 10.89 -1.14
N ARG A 63 1.03 9.90 -0.95
CA ARG A 63 0.96 8.59 -1.58
C ARG A 63 0.42 7.59 -0.57
N PHE A 64 -0.71 6.97 -0.87
CA PHE A 64 -1.34 5.99 0.00
C PHE A 64 -1.06 4.58 -0.50
N LEU A 65 -0.36 3.82 0.32
CA LEU A 65 -0.18 2.38 0.15
C LEU A 65 -1.50 1.72 0.57
N GLU A 66 -2.21 1.10 -0.35
CA GLU A 66 -3.39 0.30 -0.02
C GLU A 66 -2.96 -1.08 0.47
N ASN A 67 -3.54 -1.56 1.58
CA ASN A 67 -3.33 -2.95 2.00
C ASN A 67 -3.99 -3.92 1.00
N MET A 68 -3.38 -5.09 0.82
CA MET A 68 -3.78 -6.06 -0.19
C MET A 68 -4.43 -7.31 0.43
N SER A 69 -5.12 -8.10 -0.38
CA SER A 69 -5.88 -9.27 0.08
C SER A 69 -5.07 -10.58 0.18
N CYS A 70 -3.73 -10.52 0.05
CA CYS A 70 -2.86 -11.70 -0.03
C CYS A 70 -3.25 -12.71 -1.13
N GLN A 71 -3.89 -12.25 -2.21
CA GLN A 71 -4.27 -13.14 -3.31
C GLN A 71 -3.11 -13.33 -4.28
N GLY A 72 -2.82 -14.59 -4.64
CA GLY A 72 -1.68 -14.91 -5.47
C GLY A 72 -0.37 -14.48 -4.80
N ASN A 73 0.33 -13.51 -5.39
CA ASN A 73 1.64 -13.04 -4.92
C ASN A 73 1.66 -11.56 -4.59
N THR A 74 0.49 -10.98 -4.30
CA THR A 74 0.41 -9.58 -3.88
C THR A 74 1.20 -9.37 -2.59
N VAL A 75 1.92 -8.26 -2.53
CA VAL A 75 2.59 -7.77 -1.32
C VAL A 75 1.71 -6.73 -0.66
N GLY A 76 1.86 -6.47 0.64
CA GLY A 76 1.10 -5.46 1.38
C GLY A 76 -0.16 -6.00 2.05
N GLY A 77 -0.34 -7.32 2.09
CA GLY A 77 -1.42 -7.92 2.85
C GLY A 77 -1.08 -8.12 4.32
N LYS A 78 0.22 -8.28 4.65
CA LYS A 78 0.71 -8.19 6.03
C LYS A 78 1.06 -6.74 6.33
N PHE A 79 0.62 -6.21 7.48
CA PHE A 79 0.97 -4.84 7.88
C PHE A 79 2.49 -4.60 8.00
N SER A 80 3.27 -5.64 8.30
CA SER A 80 4.73 -5.59 8.30
C SER A 80 5.33 -5.28 6.93
N GLU A 81 4.67 -5.68 5.84
CA GLU A 81 5.12 -5.39 4.46
C GLU A 81 4.89 -3.91 4.14
N LEU A 82 3.75 -3.35 4.55
CA LEU A 82 3.48 -1.90 4.43
C LEU A 82 4.51 -1.09 5.24
N ARG A 83 4.76 -1.49 6.49
CA ARG A 83 5.81 -0.91 7.34
C ARG A 83 7.17 -0.96 6.65
N GLY A 84 7.51 -2.10 6.05
CA GLY A 84 8.75 -2.29 5.30
C GLY A 84 8.93 -1.28 4.16
N ILE A 85 7.88 -0.99 3.39
CA ILE A 85 7.93 0.06 2.36
C ILE A 85 8.16 1.42 3.02
N ILE A 86 7.35 1.77 4.04
CA ILE A 86 7.42 3.08 4.71
C ILE A 86 8.81 3.33 5.32
N ASP A 87 9.46 2.30 5.90
CA ASP A 87 10.83 2.42 6.43
C ASP A 87 11.85 2.85 5.37
N ARG A 88 11.72 2.31 4.15
CA ARG A 88 12.64 2.55 3.03
C ARG A 88 12.32 3.85 2.27
N VAL A 89 11.10 4.38 2.38
CA VAL A 89 10.73 5.66 1.75
C VAL A 89 11.53 6.81 2.37
N LYS A 90 12.17 7.63 1.54
CA LYS A 90 13.04 8.73 1.96
C LYS A 90 12.24 9.87 2.58
N ASP A 91 11.19 10.33 1.90
CA ASP A 91 10.31 11.38 2.39
C ASP A 91 9.03 10.79 3.01
N LYS A 92 9.13 10.47 4.29
CA LYS A 92 8.01 9.91 5.07
C LYS A 92 6.88 10.92 5.31
N SER A 93 7.09 12.21 5.04
CA SER A 93 6.04 13.23 5.20
C SER A 93 4.95 13.13 4.13
N ARG A 94 5.24 12.43 3.02
CA ARG A 94 4.35 12.29 1.86
C ARG A 94 3.88 10.84 1.62
N ILE A 95 3.99 9.97 2.63
CA ILE A 95 3.51 8.59 2.56
C ILE A 95 2.47 8.33 3.64
N GLY A 96 1.44 7.56 3.28
CA GLY A 96 0.43 7.06 4.19
C GLY A 96 -0.10 5.71 3.73
N VAL A 97 -1.11 5.21 4.44
CA VAL A 97 -1.79 3.95 4.16
C VAL A 97 -3.28 4.23 3.97
N CYS A 98 -3.85 3.61 2.95
CA CYS A 98 -5.28 3.42 2.83
C CYS A 98 -5.63 2.01 3.32
N LEU A 99 -6.53 1.91 4.29
CA LEU A 99 -6.99 0.63 4.79
C LEU A 99 -8.29 0.22 4.07
N ASP A 100 -8.23 -0.77 3.20
CA ASP A 100 -9.39 -1.43 2.62
C ASP A 100 -9.87 -2.58 3.51
N THR A 101 -11.14 -2.47 3.96
CA THR A 101 -11.75 -3.44 4.88
C THR A 101 -12.01 -4.80 4.24
N CYS A 102 -12.31 -4.86 2.94
CA CYS A 102 -12.49 -6.12 2.23
C CYS A 102 -11.14 -6.83 2.08
N HIS A 103 -10.09 -6.09 1.76
CA HIS A 103 -8.74 -6.65 1.68
C HIS A 103 -8.23 -7.13 3.03
N ALA A 104 -8.41 -6.33 4.09
CA ALA A 104 -8.04 -6.74 5.44
C ALA A 104 -8.78 -8.01 5.88
N PHE A 105 -10.08 -8.10 5.57
CA PHE A 105 -10.87 -9.30 5.81
C PHE A 105 -10.35 -10.51 5.04
N ALA A 106 -10.05 -10.34 3.76
CA ALA A 106 -9.47 -11.37 2.93
C ALA A 106 -8.02 -11.74 3.31
N ALA A 107 -7.27 -10.85 3.95
CA ALA A 107 -5.95 -11.13 4.49
C ALA A 107 -6.02 -11.95 5.80
N GLY A 108 -7.18 -12.00 6.45
CA GLY A 108 -7.43 -12.81 7.65
C GLY A 108 -7.84 -12.02 8.89
N HIS A 109 -7.96 -10.69 8.81
CA HIS A 109 -8.49 -9.88 9.90
C HIS A 109 -10.00 -10.01 9.97
N ASP A 110 -10.52 -10.62 11.03
CA ASP A 110 -11.96 -10.60 11.29
C ASP A 110 -12.41 -9.16 11.59
N LEU A 111 -13.43 -8.65 10.89
CA LEU A 111 -13.98 -7.32 11.06
C LEU A 111 -15.48 -7.35 11.42
N SER A 112 -16.03 -8.53 11.75
CA SER A 112 -17.47 -8.75 11.96
C SER A 112 -18.04 -8.14 13.25
N THR A 113 -17.18 -7.66 14.16
CA THR A 113 -17.60 -7.04 15.42
C THR A 113 -16.67 -5.88 15.78
N VAL A 114 -17.16 -4.94 16.59
CA VAL A 114 -16.39 -3.77 17.07
C VAL A 114 -15.08 -4.20 17.77
N GLY A 115 -15.13 -5.24 18.61
CA GLY A 115 -13.94 -5.74 19.30
C GLY A 115 -12.88 -6.32 18.35
N ARG A 116 -13.31 -6.90 17.22
CA ARG A 116 -12.41 -7.44 16.21
C ARG A 116 -11.80 -6.35 15.32
N VAL A 117 -12.58 -5.32 14.98
CA VAL A 117 -12.07 -4.09 14.34
C VAL A 117 -11.02 -3.43 15.23
N LYS A 118 -11.30 -3.28 16.53
CA LYS A 118 -10.32 -2.72 17.48
C LYS A 118 -9.03 -3.53 17.50
N LYS A 119 -9.12 -4.86 17.56
CA LYS A 119 -7.93 -5.73 17.54
C LYS A 119 -7.07 -5.51 16.28
N MET A 120 -7.69 -5.41 15.11
CA MET A 120 -6.97 -5.15 13.86
C MET A 120 -6.33 -3.75 13.87
N LEU A 121 -7.02 -2.73 14.36
CA LEU A 121 -6.45 -1.38 14.46
C LEU A 121 -5.31 -1.31 15.49
N ASP A 122 -5.41 -2.03 16.61
CA ASP A 122 -4.31 -2.14 17.59
C ASP A 122 -3.08 -2.81 16.97
N GLU A 123 -3.26 -3.86 16.15
CA GLU A 123 -2.19 -4.53 15.41
C GLU A 123 -1.57 -3.62 14.33
N PHE A 124 -2.41 -2.86 13.64
CA PHE A 124 -1.97 -1.86 12.67
C PHE A 124 -1.15 -0.76 13.35
N ASP A 125 -1.61 -0.23 14.48
CA ASP A 125 -0.91 0.80 15.23
C ASP A 125 0.44 0.30 15.75
N TRP A 126 0.47 -0.92 16.30
CA TRP A 126 1.69 -1.54 16.76
C TRP A 126 2.73 -1.74 15.65
N THR A 127 2.27 -2.13 14.45
CA THR A 127 3.16 -2.54 13.36
C THR A 127 3.54 -1.38 12.44
N VAL A 128 2.56 -0.59 12.02
CA VAL A 128 2.71 0.52 11.06
C VAL A 128 2.70 1.86 11.80
N GLY A 129 1.74 2.02 12.70
CA GLY A 129 1.45 3.25 13.43
C GLY A 129 0.31 4.04 12.82
N LEU A 130 -0.67 4.42 13.64
CA LEU A 130 -1.88 5.13 13.24
C LEU A 130 -1.59 6.48 12.60
N GLN A 131 -0.43 7.10 12.86
CA GLN A 131 -0.04 8.34 12.17
C GLN A 131 0.02 8.18 10.64
N TYR A 132 0.23 6.96 10.13
CA TYR A 132 0.24 6.68 8.69
C TYR A 132 -1.14 6.34 8.13
N LEU A 133 -2.16 6.06 8.94
CA LEU A 133 -3.51 5.82 8.43
C LEU A 133 -4.12 7.14 7.95
N LYS A 134 -4.36 7.27 6.64
CA LYS A 134 -4.87 8.51 6.03
C LYS A 134 -6.22 8.34 5.34
N ALA A 135 -6.57 7.12 4.96
CA ALA A 135 -7.82 6.82 4.28
C ALA A 135 -8.32 5.41 4.65
N VAL A 136 -9.62 5.20 4.45
CA VAL A 136 -10.26 3.88 4.58
C VAL A 136 -11.15 3.67 3.37
N HIS A 137 -10.98 2.54 2.68
CA HIS A 137 -11.97 2.03 1.74
C HIS A 137 -12.91 1.10 2.51
N LEU A 138 -14.17 1.54 2.66
CA LEU A 138 -15.21 0.82 3.39
C LEU A 138 -15.97 -0.11 2.45
N ASN A 139 -15.46 -1.32 2.30
CA ASN A 139 -15.97 -2.35 1.41
C ASN A 139 -16.42 -3.59 2.19
N ASP A 140 -17.59 -4.12 1.83
CA ASP A 140 -18.03 -5.45 2.27
C ASP A 140 -17.25 -6.55 1.51
N SER A 141 -17.29 -7.79 1.99
CA SER A 141 -16.54 -8.91 1.42
C SER A 141 -17.42 -10.10 1.04
N LYS A 142 -17.20 -10.63 -0.16
CA LYS A 142 -17.86 -11.86 -0.65
C LYS A 142 -17.19 -13.16 -0.18
N GLY A 143 -16.03 -13.11 0.49
CA GLY A 143 -15.32 -14.33 0.90
C GLY A 143 -14.10 -14.12 1.78
N ARG A 144 -13.66 -15.19 2.46
CA ARG A 144 -12.42 -15.19 3.27
C ARG A 144 -11.24 -15.70 2.43
N GLY A 145 -10.22 -14.88 2.26
CA GLY A 145 -8.87 -15.34 1.96
C GLY A 145 -8.10 -15.60 3.27
N ARG A 146 -6.87 -16.14 3.16
CA ARG A 146 -5.87 -16.08 4.24
C ARG A 146 -4.51 -15.84 3.60
N CYS A 147 -3.72 -14.94 4.18
CA CYS A 147 -2.29 -14.95 3.95
C CYS A 147 -1.72 -16.25 4.53
N LEU A 148 -1.12 -17.10 3.70
CA LEU A 148 -0.34 -18.26 4.16
C LEU A 148 1.05 -17.81 4.66
#